data_AF-A0A2J6P415-F1
#
_entry.id   AF-A0A2J6P415-F1
#
_cell.length_a   1.000
_cell.length_b   1.000
_cell.length_c   1.000
_cell.angle_alpha   90.00
_cell.angle_beta   90.00
_cell.angle_gamma   90.00
#
_symmetry.space_group_name_H-M   'P 1'
#
loop_
_entity.id
_entity.type
_entity.pdbx_description
1 polymer ?
#
loop_
_entity_poly.entity_id
_entity_poly.type
_entity_poly.pdbx_seq_one_letter_code
_entity_poly.pdbx_strand_id
1 'polypeptide(L)'
;MMPDSMFESQNFQENIDRIRLEQGFDFAALAFYESASTFSPIKWQYVSGNKNDRYKLIILRKGRGLAGNVMKTGKRMVIANVDMALTPDEKVKFPILLSENLTAVIAIPLWYQQQVYGVMLFGQRNHKPLPINVYDIDIYEQLGIFNEEI
;
A
#
# COMPACT_ATOMS: atom_id res chain seq x y z
N MET A 1 2.65 11.28 -18.22
CA MET A 1 2.22 9.88 -18.44
C MET A 1 3.47 9.04 -18.26
N MET A 2 3.52 8.18 -17.24
CA MET A 2 4.60 7.18 -17.16
C MET A 2 4.46 6.27 -18.38
N PRO A 3 5.53 5.98 -19.13
CA PRO A 3 5.45 5.02 -20.23
C PRO A 3 5.23 3.63 -19.63
N ASP A 4 4.23 2.90 -20.13
CA ASP A 4 3.91 1.53 -19.72
C ASP A 4 5.14 0.60 -19.78
N SER A 5 6.09 0.89 -20.69
CA SER A 5 7.36 0.19 -20.84
C SER A 5 8.32 0.28 -19.64
N MET A 6 8.16 1.24 -18.71
CA MET A 6 8.96 1.27 -17.47
C MET A 6 8.48 0.25 -16.44
N PHE A 7 7.17 -0.02 -16.35
CA PHE A 7 6.63 -1.06 -15.46
C PHE A 7 7.01 -2.46 -15.93
N GLU A 8 7.17 -2.68 -17.24
CA GLU A 8 7.54 -3.98 -17.82
C GLU A 8 8.93 -4.48 -17.39
N SER A 9 9.84 -3.57 -17.03
CA SER A 9 11.20 -3.92 -16.55
C SER A 9 11.27 -4.24 -15.05
N GLN A 10 10.23 -3.93 -14.29
CA GLN A 10 10.19 -4.03 -12.83
C GLN A 10 9.38 -5.25 -12.40
N ASN A 11 10.02 -6.23 -11.76
CA ASN A 11 9.31 -7.36 -11.18
C ASN A 11 8.70 -6.98 -9.82
N PHE A 12 7.61 -6.21 -9.85
CA PHE A 12 6.92 -5.73 -8.66
C PHE A 12 6.48 -6.86 -7.72
N GLN A 13 6.09 -8.00 -8.28
CA GLN A 13 5.64 -9.14 -7.49
C GLN A 13 6.79 -9.76 -6.69
N GLU A 14 7.93 -10.05 -7.33
CA GLU A 14 9.11 -10.59 -6.62
C GLU A 14 9.64 -9.61 -5.57
N ASN A 15 9.67 -8.31 -5.90
CA ASN A 15 10.11 -7.28 -4.97
C ASN A 15 9.21 -7.23 -3.73
N ILE A 16 7.89 -7.15 -3.91
CA ILE A 16 6.99 -7.06 -2.76
C ILE A 16 7.00 -8.34 -1.91
N ASP A 17 7.16 -9.51 -2.53
CA ASP A 17 7.30 -10.78 -1.83
C ASP A 17 8.55 -10.80 -0.94
N ARG A 18 9.68 -10.38 -1.49
CA ARG A 18 10.97 -10.29 -0.78
C ARG A 18 10.90 -9.28 0.36
N ILE A 19 10.47 -8.05 0.09
CA ILE A 19 10.42 -6.96 1.07
C ILE A 19 9.53 -7.33 2.25
N ARG A 20 8.35 -7.93 1.99
CA ARG A 20 7.43 -8.35 3.05
C ARG A 20 8.11 -9.32 4.02
N LEU A 21 8.85 -10.30 3.48
CA LEU A 21 9.57 -11.29 4.28
C LEU A 21 10.73 -10.67 5.06
N GLU A 22 11.57 -9.86 4.41
CA GLU A 22 12.72 -9.20 5.03
C GLU A 22 12.31 -8.26 6.17
N GLN A 23 11.21 -7.52 6.00
CA GLN A 23 10.69 -6.57 6.98
C GLN A 23 9.75 -7.23 8.02
N GLY A 24 9.49 -8.54 7.92
CA GLY A 24 8.73 -9.29 8.93
C GLY A 24 7.23 -8.99 8.96
N PHE A 25 6.63 -8.62 7.82
CA PHE A 25 5.19 -8.36 7.71
C PHE A 25 4.38 -9.59 7.29
N ASP A 26 3.16 -9.68 7.79
CA ASP A 26 2.23 -10.76 7.42
C ASP A 26 1.59 -10.51 6.04
N PHE A 27 1.51 -9.25 5.62
CA PHE A 27 0.87 -8.83 4.37
C PHE A 27 1.59 -7.62 3.78
N ALA A 28 1.67 -7.58 2.45
CA ALA A 28 2.08 -6.39 1.71
C ALA A 28 1.22 -6.21 0.45
N ALA A 29 1.02 -4.97 0.00
CA ALA A 29 0.33 -4.68 -1.25
C ALA A 29 0.83 -3.40 -1.92
N LEU A 30 0.74 -3.36 -3.26
CA LEU A 30 0.97 -2.18 -4.07
C LEU A 30 -0.35 -1.75 -4.73
N ALA A 31 -0.68 -0.47 -4.58
CA ALA A 31 -1.79 0.15 -5.26
C ALA A 31 -1.31 1.18 -6.28
N PHE A 32 -1.87 1.13 -7.48
CA PHE A 32 -1.65 2.09 -8.55
C PHE A 32 -2.99 2.50 -9.17
N TYR A 33 -2.99 3.57 -9.96
CA TYR A 33 -4.09 3.86 -10.87
C TYR A 33 -4.20 2.73 -11.91
N GLU A 34 -5.43 2.32 -12.25
CA GLU A 34 -5.68 1.28 -13.26
C GLU A 34 -5.31 1.75 -14.68
N SER A 35 -5.25 3.06 -14.90
CA SER A 35 -4.76 3.65 -16.15
C SER A 35 -4.09 4.99 -15.87
N ALA A 36 -3.34 5.52 -16.84
CA ALA A 36 -2.57 6.77 -16.69
C ALA A 36 -3.41 8.05 -16.42
N SER A 37 -4.73 7.95 -16.32
CA SER A 37 -5.63 9.06 -15.96
C SER A 37 -5.77 9.18 -14.45
N THR A 38 -5.67 10.40 -13.91
CA THR A 38 -5.91 10.67 -12.48
C THR A 38 -7.36 10.45 -12.04
N PHE A 39 -8.29 10.34 -12.99
CA PHE A 39 -9.68 9.98 -12.75
C PHE A 39 -9.91 8.46 -12.72
N SER A 40 -8.89 7.69 -13.11
CA SER A 40 -8.90 6.23 -13.08
C SER A 40 -9.06 5.74 -11.63
N PRO A 41 -9.77 4.63 -11.41
CA PRO A 41 -9.78 4.02 -10.09
C PRO A 41 -8.37 3.57 -9.67
N ILE A 42 -8.17 3.56 -8.36
CA ILE A 42 -6.99 2.99 -7.71
C ILE A 42 -7.34 1.54 -7.34
N LYS A 43 -6.47 0.59 -7.71
CA LYS A 43 -6.61 -0.83 -7.38
C LYS A 43 -5.35 -1.36 -6.72
N TRP A 44 -5.51 -2.36 -5.85
CA TRP A 44 -4.39 -3.17 -5.35
C TRP A 44 -3.99 -4.15 -6.44
N GLN A 45 -2.89 -3.88 -7.13
CA GLN A 45 -2.46 -4.61 -8.32
C GLN A 45 -1.54 -5.78 -7.96
N TYR A 46 -0.65 -5.58 -6.98
CA TYR A 46 0.27 -6.61 -6.48
C TYR A 46 0.04 -6.80 -4.99
N VAL A 47 0.05 -8.04 -4.53
CA VAL A 47 -0.11 -8.39 -3.12
C VAL A 47 0.83 -9.52 -2.76
N SER A 48 1.21 -9.58 -1.48
CA SER A 48 2.03 -10.65 -0.93
C SER A 48 1.48 -11.09 0.42
N GLY A 49 1.41 -12.40 0.64
CA GLY A 49 0.86 -12.97 1.87
C GLY A 49 -0.65 -12.74 2.02
N ASN A 50 -1.39 -12.54 0.93
CA ASN A 50 -2.85 -12.42 0.95
C ASN A 50 -3.51 -13.76 1.35
N LYS A 51 -4.60 -13.70 2.12
CA LYS A 51 -5.36 -14.91 2.50
C LYS A 51 -6.41 -15.30 1.46
N ASN A 52 -6.76 -14.38 0.58
CA ASN A 52 -7.80 -14.54 -0.42
C ASN A 52 -7.63 -13.53 -1.56
N ASP A 53 -8.48 -13.64 -2.56
CA ASP A 53 -8.44 -12.79 -3.76
C ASP A 53 -9.49 -11.66 -3.76
N ARG A 54 -10.19 -11.42 -2.64
CA ARG A 54 -11.24 -10.37 -2.58
C ARG A 54 -10.67 -8.96 -2.73
N TYR A 55 -9.37 -8.77 -2.49
CA TYR A 55 -8.68 -7.51 -2.74
C TYR A 55 -8.84 -7.05 -4.20
N LYS A 56 -8.97 -7.98 -5.16
CA LYS A 56 -9.17 -7.68 -6.59
C LYS A 56 -10.48 -6.95 -6.88
N LEU A 57 -11.47 -7.07 -5.98
CA LEU A 57 -12.76 -6.39 -6.07
C LEU A 57 -12.74 -4.96 -5.50
N ILE A 58 -11.65 -4.57 -4.83
CA ILE A 58 -11.53 -3.27 -4.19
C ILE A 58 -11.23 -2.22 -5.26
N ILE A 59 -12.15 -1.26 -5.41
CA ILE A 59 -12.03 -0.12 -6.32
C ILE A 59 -12.05 1.15 -5.46
N LEU A 60 -10.97 1.93 -5.50
CA LEU A 60 -10.83 3.15 -4.72
C LEU A 60 -10.79 4.38 -5.63
N ARG A 61 -11.23 5.52 -5.10
CA ARG A 61 -11.02 6.84 -5.71
C ARG A 61 -9.96 7.59 -4.91
N LYS A 62 -9.32 8.59 -5.52
CA LYS A 62 -8.42 9.51 -4.81
C LYS A 62 -9.11 10.09 -3.56
N GLY A 63 -8.44 10.06 -2.42
CA GLY A 63 -8.99 10.46 -1.11
C GLY A 63 -9.94 9.46 -0.45
N ARG A 64 -10.02 8.20 -0.91
CA ARG A 64 -10.85 7.15 -0.30
C ARG A 64 -10.02 5.91 0.04
N GLY A 65 -10.24 5.34 1.23
CA GLY A 65 -9.46 4.22 1.74
C GLY A 65 -8.00 4.60 2.03
N LEU A 66 -7.18 3.60 2.34
CA LEU A 66 -5.76 3.81 2.69
C LEU A 66 -5.00 4.36 1.47
N ALA A 67 -5.04 3.64 0.35
CA ALA A 67 -4.33 4.05 -0.86
C ALA A 67 -4.81 5.41 -1.39
N GLY A 68 -6.12 5.65 -1.47
CA GLY A 68 -6.62 6.94 -1.95
C GLY A 68 -6.23 8.12 -1.06
N ASN A 69 -6.20 7.94 0.26
CA ASN A 69 -5.76 8.99 1.18
C ASN A 69 -4.27 9.31 1.00
N VAL A 70 -3.41 8.29 0.98
CA VAL A 70 -1.96 8.47 0.79
C VAL A 70 -1.65 9.09 -0.58
N MET A 71 -2.32 8.66 -1.66
CA MET A 71 -2.22 9.28 -2.99
C MET A 71 -2.64 10.76 -3.01
N LYS A 72 -3.58 11.14 -2.14
CA LYS A 72 -4.07 12.53 -2.06
C LYS A 72 -3.11 13.42 -1.29
N THR A 73 -2.58 12.92 -0.17
CA THR A 73 -1.78 13.72 0.76
C THR A 73 -0.28 13.68 0.45
N GLY A 74 0.18 12.63 -0.25
CA GLY A 74 1.60 12.34 -0.39
C GLY A 74 2.29 12.03 0.94
N LYS A 75 1.52 11.64 1.96
CA LYS A 75 2.02 11.39 3.32
C LYS A 75 1.73 9.96 3.73
N ARG A 76 2.68 9.37 4.45
CA ARG A 76 2.54 8.08 5.11
C ARG A 76 1.31 8.07 6.04
N MET A 77 0.65 6.93 6.15
CA MET A 77 -0.44 6.70 7.10
C MET A 77 -0.14 5.46 7.93
N VAL A 78 -0.09 5.62 9.25
CA VAL A 78 0.23 4.54 10.19
C VAL A 78 -0.96 4.30 11.11
N ILE A 79 -1.36 3.04 11.26
CA ILE A 79 -2.36 2.60 12.21
C ILE A 79 -1.75 1.44 13.01
N ALA A 80 -1.21 1.75 14.19
CA ALA A 80 -0.53 0.76 15.04
C ALA A 80 -1.50 -0.28 15.64
N ASN A 81 -2.77 0.10 15.84
CA ASN A 81 -3.82 -0.82 16.26
C ASN A 81 -5.17 -0.39 15.66
N VAL A 82 -5.70 -1.22 14.76
CA VAL A 82 -6.94 -0.96 14.01
C VAL A 82 -8.17 -0.96 14.93
N ASP A 83 -8.20 -1.80 15.96
CA ASP A 83 -9.33 -1.91 16.88
C ASP A 83 -9.44 -0.70 17.82
N MET A 84 -8.30 -0.10 18.20
CA MET A 84 -8.28 1.11 19.01
C MET A 84 -8.45 2.39 18.19
N ALA A 85 -7.91 2.41 16.97
CA ALA A 85 -7.88 3.63 16.16
C ALA A 85 -9.17 3.87 15.37
N LEU A 86 -9.94 2.81 15.06
CA LEU A 86 -11.08 2.89 14.16
C LEU A 86 -12.33 2.21 14.74
N THR A 87 -13.43 2.95 14.71
CA THR A 87 -14.78 2.41 14.95
C THR A 87 -15.20 1.44 13.83
N PRO A 88 -16.20 0.56 14.04
CA PRO A 88 -16.71 -0.32 12.98
C PRO A 88 -17.12 0.42 11.69
N ASP A 89 -17.76 1.59 11.83
CA ASP A 89 -18.19 2.44 10.70
C ASP A 89 -17.02 3.13 9.97
N GLU A 90 -15.87 3.22 10.61
CA GLU A 90 -14.64 3.71 9.96
C GLU A 90 -13.90 2.58 9.25
N LYS A 91 -13.90 1.37 9.81
CA LYS A 91 -13.26 0.19 9.19
C LYS A 91 -13.83 -0.11 7.80
N VAL A 92 -15.13 0.08 7.59
CA VAL A 92 -15.75 -0.11 6.26
C VAL A 92 -15.22 0.86 5.20
N LYS A 93 -14.63 1.99 5.59
CA LYS A 93 -13.98 2.94 4.67
C LYS A 93 -12.63 2.42 4.17
N PHE A 94 -12.08 1.38 4.80
CA PHE A 94 -10.77 0.78 4.52
C PHE A 94 -10.93 -0.72 4.18
N PRO A 95 -11.50 -1.06 3.02
CA PRO A 95 -11.91 -2.45 2.70
C PRO A 95 -10.76 -3.46 2.71
N ILE A 96 -9.52 -3.02 2.47
CA ILE A 96 -8.35 -3.91 2.52
C ILE A 96 -8.12 -4.45 3.95
N LEU A 97 -8.35 -3.63 4.98
CA LEU A 97 -8.24 -4.05 6.39
C LEU A 97 -9.18 -5.21 6.69
N LEU A 98 -10.42 -5.12 6.19
CA LEU A 98 -11.46 -6.12 6.39
C LEU A 98 -11.20 -7.38 5.56
N SER A 99 -10.88 -7.25 4.27
CA SER A 99 -10.65 -8.40 3.40
C SER A 99 -9.47 -9.26 3.84
N GLU A 100 -8.44 -8.64 4.43
CA GLU A 100 -7.21 -9.32 4.85
C GLU A 100 -7.07 -9.50 6.36
N ASN A 101 -8.08 -9.07 7.15
CA ASN A 101 -8.06 -9.10 8.62
C ASN A 101 -6.80 -8.46 9.22
N LEU A 102 -6.44 -7.27 8.74
CA LEU A 102 -5.26 -6.53 9.20
C LEU A 102 -5.57 -5.81 10.51
N THR A 103 -4.69 -5.97 11.49
CA THR A 103 -4.82 -5.39 12.83
C THR A 103 -3.86 -4.23 13.07
N ALA A 104 -2.82 -4.09 12.26
CA ALA A 104 -1.92 -2.94 12.24
C ALA A 104 -1.39 -2.72 10.82
N VAL A 105 -1.23 -1.48 10.38
CA VAL A 105 -0.77 -1.15 9.02
C VAL A 105 0.11 0.09 8.95
N ILE A 106 0.97 0.13 7.93
CA ILE A 106 1.59 1.35 7.40
C ILE A 106 1.36 1.43 5.90
N ALA A 107 0.91 2.58 5.41
CA ALA A 107 0.78 2.88 4.00
C ALA A 107 1.71 4.03 3.62
N ILE A 108 2.50 3.84 2.57
CA ILE A 108 3.63 4.67 2.17
C ILE A 108 3.42 5.16 0.74
N PRO A 109 3.57 6.47 0.45
CA PRO A 109 3.47 7.00 -0.91
C PRO A 109 4.69 6.56 -1.75
N LEU A 110 4.45 6.17 -2.99
CA LEU A 110 5.49 5.90 -3.98
C LEU A 110 5.63 7.11 -4.89
N TRP A 111 6.70 7.89 -4.71
CA TRP A 111 6.98 9.08 -5.51
C TRP A 111 7.85 8.76 -6.72
N TYR A 112 7.57 9.41 -7.84
CA TYR A 112 8.47 9.48 -8.97
C TYR A 112 8.31 10.85 -9.62
N GLN A 113 9.40 11.51 -10.02
CA GLN A 113 9.36 12.83 -10.68
C GLN A 113 8.37 13.83 -10.04
N GLN A 114 8.43 13.98 -8.70
CA GLN A 114 7.58 14.90 -7.91
C GLN A 114 6.06 14.61 -7.93
N GLN A 115 5.66 13.40 -8.32
CA GLN A 115 4.28 12.97 -8.28
C GLN A 115 4.15 11.65 -7.53
N VAL A 116 3.07 11.49 -6.75
CA VAL A 116 2.71 10.20 -6.14
C VAL A 116 2.05 9.33 -7.19
N TYR A 117 2.70 8.22 -7.52
CA TYR A 117 2.24 7.26 -8.53
C TYR A 117 1.54 6.04 -7.93
N GLY A 118 1.90 5.70 -6.69
CA GLY A 118 1.52 4.46 -6.07
C GLY A 118 1.44 4.55 -4.55
N VAL A 119 0.98 3.48 -3.95
CA VAL A 119 1.03 3.28 -2.49
C VAL A 119 1.50 1.88 -2.19
N MET A 120 2.51 1.77 -1.34
CA MET A 120 2.90 0.51 -0.71
C MET A 120 2.23 0.40 0.65
N LEU A 121 1.61 -0.74 0.91
CA LEU A 121 0.95 -1.05 2.17
C LEU A 121 1.66 -2.25 2.79
N PHE A 122 1.99 -2.15 4.07
CA PHE A 122 2.35 -3.29 4.91
C PHE A 122 1.30 -3.48 6.01
N GLY A 123 1.04 -4.73 6.35
CA GLY A 123 0.05 -5.10 7.34
C GLY A 123 0.48 -6.28 8.21
N GLN A 124 0.04 -6.24 9.46
CA GLN A 124 0.13 -7.33 10.42
C GLN A 124 -1.26 -7.83 10.78
N ARG A 125 -1.35 -9.09 11.20
CA ARG A 125 -2.59 -9.74 11.64
C ARG A 125 -2.47 -10.20 13.08
N ASN A 126 -3.59 -10.67 13.64
CA ASN A 126 -3.63 -11.30 14.97
C ASN A 126 -2.98 -10.45 16.07
N HIS A 127 -3.15 -9.12 16.00
CA HIS A 127 -2.61 -8.14 16.95
C HIS A 127 -1.08 -8.11 17.03
N LYS A 128 -0.39 -8.71 16.05
CA LYS A 128 1.06 -8.55 15.91
C LYS A 128 1.39 -7.06 15.66
N PRO A 129 2.33 -6.48 16.42
CA PRO A 129 2.67 -5.06 16.29
C PRO A 129 3.43 -4.78 14.98
N LEU A 130 3.40 -3.53 14.55
CA LEU A 130 4.32 -3.07 13.51
C LEU A 130 5.78 -3.23 14.00
N PRO A 131 6.73 -3.58 13.12
CA PRO A 131 8.15 -3.57 13.45
C PRO A 131 8.61 -2.23 14.02
N ILE A 132 9.61 -2.23 14.90
CA ILE A 132 10.07 -1.02 15.61
C ILE A 132 10.60 0.04 14.64
N ASN A 133 11.23 -0.39 13.55
CA ASN A 133 11.80 0.43 12.49
C ASN A 133 10.78 0.82 11.40
N VAL A 134 9.46 0.72 11.66
CA VAL A 134 8.44 0.96 10.63
C VAL A 134 8.47 2.39 10.06
N TYR A 135 8.98 3.36 10.82
CA TYR A 135 9.15 4.74 10.37
C TYR A 135 10.42 4.95 9.53
N ASP A 136 11.35 3.99 9.58
CA ASP A 136 12.64 4.04 8.87
C ASP A 136 12.65 3.14 7.63
N ILE A 137 11.50 2.58 7.23
CA ILE A 137 11.40 1.76 6.03
C ILE A 137 11.72 2.64 4.82
N ASP A 138 12.91 2.47 4.25
CA ASP A 138 13.31 3.14 3.02
C ASP A 138 12.87 2.32 1.81
N ILE A 139 11.94 2.87 1.02
CA ILE A 139 11.45 2.26 -0.22
C ILE A 139 12.38 2.49 -1.43
N TYR A 140 13.34 3.42 -1.32
CA TYR A 140 14.22 3.83 -2.42
C TYR A 140 15.02 2.64 -2.96
N GLU A 141 15.64 1.86 -2.08
CA GLU A 141 16.41 0.69 -2.46
C GLU A 141 15.54 -0.53 -2.81
N GLN A 142 14.24 -0.48 -2.51
CA GLN A 142 13.37 -1.65 -2.52
C GLN A 142 12.51 -1.75 -3.79
N LEU A 143 12.08 -0.61 -4.34
CA LEU A 143 11.29 -0.54 -5.57
C LEU A 143 11.97 0.28 -6.68
N GLY A 144 13.28 0.50 -6.55
CA GLY A 144 14.20 0.98 -7.58
C GLY A 144 13.99 2.43 -8.04
N ILE A 145 12.84 2.71 -8.66
CA ILE A 145 12.52 4.01 -9.26
C ILE A 145 11.69 4.91 -8.35
N PHE A 146 11.15 4.38 -7.25
CA PHE A 146 10.25 5.12 -6.37
C PHE A 146 10.97 5.64 -5.13
N ASN A 147 10.66 6.88 -4.76
CA ASN A 147 11.23 7.57 -3.60
C ASN A 147 10.12 7.88 -2.58
N GLU A 148 10.51 8.25 -1.37
CA GLU A 148 9.57 8.62 -0.30
C GLU A 148 9.35 10.13 -0.13
N GLU A 149 10.21 10.96 -0.73
CA GLU A 149 10.21 12.42 -0.59
C GLU A 149 10.47 13.15 -1.93
N ILE A 150 10.17 14.46 -1.92
CA ILE A 150 10.78 15.48 -2.78
C ILE A 150 11.77 16.25 -1.91
#